data_AF-A0A357R5B0-F1
#
_entry.id   AF-A0A357R5B0-F1
#
_cell.length_a   1.000
_cell.length_b   1.000
_cell.length_c   1.000
_cell.angle_alpha   90.00
_cell.angle_beta   90.00
_cell.angle_gamma   90.00
#
_symmetry.space_group_name_H-M   'P 1'
#
loop_
_entity.id
_entity.type
_entity.pdbx_description
1 polymer ?
#
loop_
_entity_poly.entity_id
_entity_poly.type
_entity_poly.pdbx_seq_one_letter_code
_entity_poly.pdbx_strand_id
1 'polypeptide(L)'
;EISDESGEKVELSHGRFIKYMQSQDRQVRREAYEAMYTTYGKVINTLATSLNSKIKGGMFFARARNFASSREAALFEDNIPVSVYDNVID
;
A
#
# COMPACT_ATOMS: atom_id res chain seq x y z
N GLU A 1 -12.49 -8.64 14.26
CA GLU A 1 -13.51 -7.85 14.98
C GLU A 1 -12.81 -6.92 15.95
N ILE A 2 -13.40 -5.76 16.24
CA ILE A 2 -12.91 -4.80 17.25
C ILE A 2 -14.06 -4.42 18.18
N SER A 3 -13.76 -3.82 19.32
CA SER A 3 -14.78 -3.12 20.13
C SER A 3 -14.90 -1.67 19.66
N ASP A 4 -16.13 -1.21 19.43
CA ASP A 4 -16.41 0.19 19.08
C ASP A 4 -16.59 1.10 20.31
N GLU A 5 -16.92 2.38 20.08
CA GLU A 5 -17.08 3.40 21.14
C GLU A 5 -18.21 3.08 22.13
N SER A 6 -19.17 2.23 21.73
CA SER A 6 -20.27 1.78 22.59
C SER A 6 -19.93 0.47 23.31
N GLY A 7 -18.75 -0.11 23.05
CA GLY A 7 -18.32 -1.43 23.56
C GLY A 7 -18.81 -2.62 22.73
N GLU A 8 -19.51 -2.37 21.62
CA GLU A 8 -20.08 -3.43 20.79
C GLU A 8 -19.02 -4.07 19.89
N LYS A 9 -19.12 -5.39 19.68
CA LYS A 9 -18.23 -6.11 18.76
C LYS A 9 -18.66 -5.87 17.33
N VAL A 10 -17.75 -5.29 16.55
CA VAL A 10 -17.99 -4.95 15.15
C VAL A 10 -16.96 -5.58 14.24
N GLU A 11 -17.44 -6.07 13.09
CA GLU A 11 -16.55 -6.56 12.04
C GLU A 11 -15.79 -5.41 11.37
N LEU A 12 -14.49 -5.60 11.22
CA LEU A 12 -13.61 -4.66 10.54
C LEU A 12 -13.55 -4.99 9.05
N SER A 13 -13.79 -3.98 8.22
CA SER A 13 -13.62 -4.05 6.77
C SER A 13 -12.85 -2.82 6.28
N HIS A 14 -12.36 -2.83 5.04
CA HIS A 14 -11.68 -1.67 4.46
C HIS A 14 -12.54 -0.40 4.51
N GLY A 15 -13.84 -0.51 4.21
CA GLY A 15 -14.76 0.63 4.25
C GLY A 15 -14.99 1.20 5.66
N ARG A 16 -14.84 0.38 6.70
CA ARG A 16 -15.01 0.81 8.11
C ARG A 16 -13.70 1.20 8.78
N PHE A 17 -12.56 0.80 8.25
CA PHE A 17 -11.25 1.01 8.87
C PHE A 17 -10.95 2.49 9.12
N ILE A 18 -11.11 3.35 8.11
CA ILE A 18 -10.84 4.79 8.26
C ILE A 18 -11.76 5.43 9.29
N LYS A 19 -13.05 5.06 9.29
CA LYS A 19 -14.01 5.52 10.30
C LYS A 19 -13.51 5.23 11.72
N TYR A 20 -13.05 4.01 11.98
CA TYR A 20 -12.55 3.63 13.31
C TYR A 20 -11.19 4.25 13.63
N MET A 21 -10.33 4.46 12.63
CA MET A 21 -9.07 5.20 12.80
C MET A 21 -9.29 6.69 13.13
N GLN A 22 -10.47 7.25 12.84
CA GLN A 22 -10.85 8.62 13.16
C GLN A 22 -11.63 8.76 14.48
N SER A 23 -11.90 7.64 15.18
CA SER A 23 -12.55 7.64 16.49
C SER A 23 -11.80 8.52 17.48
N GLN A 24 -12.53 9.22 18.36
CA GLN A 24 -11.92 9.97 19.46
C GLN A 24 -11.30 9.03 20.51
N ASP A 25 -11.83 7.81 20.63
CA ASP A 25 -11.32 6.78 21.52
C ASP A 25 -10.02 6.16 20.96
N ARG A 26 -8.94 6.29 21.72
CA ARG A 26 -7.63 5.71 21.37
C ARG A 26 -7.66 4.19 21.32
N GLN A 27 -8.47 3.54 22.14
CA GLN A 27 -8.58 2.08 22.16
C GLN A 27 -9.17 1.57 20.84
N VAL A 28 -10.25 2.20 20.36
CA VAL A 28 -10.89 1.87 19.07
C VAL A 28 -9.88 2.00 17.92
N ARG A 29 -9.11 3.10 17.89
CA ARG A 29 -8.06 3.30 16.87
C ARG A 29 -6.99 2.21 16.92
N ARG A 30 -6.52 1.86 18.12
CA ARG A 30 -5.49 0.83 18.33
C ARG A 30 -5.98 -0.54 17.86
N GLU A 31 -7.17 -0.95 18.30
CA GLU A 31 -7.75 -2.24 17.91
C GLU A 31 -8.01 -2.32 16.40
N ALA A 32 -8.50 -1.25 15.77
CA ALA A 32 -8.68 -1.17 14.33
C ALA A 32 -7.36 -1.38 13.58
N TYR A 33 -6.29 -0.67 14.00
CA TYR A 33 -4.96 -0.82 13.42
C TYR A 33 -4.42 -2.24 13.57
N GLU A 34 -4.39 -2.76 14.80
CA GLU A 34 -3.87 -4.09 15.11
C GLU A 34 -4.62 -5.18 14.34
N ALA A 35 -5.95 -5.13 14.31
CA ALA A 35 -6.77 -6.11 13.61
C ALA A 35 -6.52 -6.10 12.10
N MET A 36 -6.43 -4.92 11.47
CA MET A 36 -6.16 -4.79 10.04
C MET A 36 -4.78 -5.33 9.69
N TYR A 37 -3.73 -4.81 10.33
CA TYR A 37 -2.35 -5.15 9.98
C TYR A 37 -1.94 -6.56 10.40
N THR A 38 -2.52 -7.12 11.47
CA THR A 38 -2.36 -8.55 11.79
C THR A 38 -2.94 -9.42 10.68
N THR A 39 -4.07 -9.03 10.09
CA THR A 39 -4.69 -9.77 8.98
C THR A 39 -3.82 -9.72 7.72
N TYR A 40 -3.28 -8.54 7.38
CA TYR A 40 -2.27 -8.43 6.31
C TYR A 40 -1.03 -9.28 6.59
N GLY A 41 -0.55 -9.29 7.85
CA GLY A 41 0.60 -10.09 8.28
C GLY A 41 0.43 -11.59 8.01
N LYS A 42 -0.79 -12.13 8.16
CA LYS A 42 -1.09 -13.55 7.85
C LYS A 42 -0.87 -13.93 6.39
N VAL A 43 -0.93 -12.97 5.47
CA VAL A 43 -0.78 -13.18 4.02
C VAL A 43 0.43 -12.44 3.44
N ILE A 44 1.38 -12.04 4.28
CA ILE A 44 2.54 -11.22 3.90
C ILE A 44 3.34 -11.83 2.73
N ASN A 45 3.53 -13.15 2.73
CA ASN A 45 4.29 -13.85 1.70
C ASN A 45 3.58 -13.81 0.33
N THR A 46 2.25 -13.95 0.33
CA THR A 46 1.44 -13.85 -0.90
C THR A 46 1.49 -12.45 -1.47
N LEU A 47 1.34 -11.44 -0.63
CA LEU A 47 1.44 -10.03 -1.03
C LEU A 47 2.83 -9.68 -1.56
N ALA A 48 3.89 -10.11 -0.84
CA ALA A 48 5.27 -9.91 -1.26
C ALA A 48 5.56 -10.58 -2.62
N THR A 49 5.07 -11.81 -2.82
CA THR A 49 5.25 -12.55 -4.07
C THR A 49 4.52 -11.88 -5.23
N SER A 50 3.29 -11.42 -5.00
CA SER A 50 2.49 -10.69 -6.00
C SER A 50 3.18 -9.38 -6.42
N LEU A 51 3.62 -8.58 -5.43
CA LEU A 51 4.34 -7.34 -5.66
C LEU A 51 5.67 -7.58 -6.39
N ASN A 52 6.46 -8.56 -5.97
CA ASN A 52 7.73 -8.90 -6.60
C ASN A 52 7.53 -9.33 -8.06
N SER A 53 6.47 -10.09 -8.35
CA SER A 53 6.12 -10.48 -9.72
C SER A 53 5.80 -9.26 -10.58
N LYS A 54 5.05 -8.30 -10.05
CA LYS A 54 4.76 -7.04 -10.75
C LYS A 54 6.02 -6.21 -11.01
N ILE A 55 6.91 -6.08 -10.02
CA ILE A 55 8.19 -5.36 -10.15
C ILE A 55 9.05 -6.01 -11.24
N LYS A 56 9.21 -7.34 -11.20
CA LYS A 56 9.98 -8.08 -12.23
C LYS A 56 9.40 -7.90 -13.63
N GLY A 57 8.08 -7.88 -13.77
CA GLY A 57 7.42 -7.58 -15.04
C GLY A 57 7.76 -6.18 -15.57
N GLY A 58 7.72 -5.16 -14.70
CA GLY A 58 8.14 -3.80 -15.05
C GLY A 58 9.60 -3.72 -15.50
N MET A 59 10.51 -4.37 -14.76
CA MET A 59 11.93 -4.44 -15.11
C MET A 59 12.16 -5.15 -16.45
N PHE A 60 11.45 -6.24 -16.71
CA PHE A 60 11.53 -6.98 -17.97
C PHE A 60 11.15 -6.08 -19.16
N PHE A 61 10.00 -5.41 -19.09
CA PHE A 61 9.53 -4.57 -20.19
C PHE A 61 10.37 -3.31 -20.39
N ALA A 62 10.91 -2.72 -19.32
CA ALA A 62 11.82 -1.59 -19.40
C ALA A 62 13.11 -1.97 -20.14
N ARG A 63 13.74 -3.09 -19.74
CA ARG A 63 14.95 -3.61 -20.38
C ARG A 63 14.71 -4.00 -21.84
N ALA A 64 13.59 -4.68 -22.12
CA ALA A 64 13.23 -5.09 -23.49
C ALA A 64 13.05 -3.90 -24.45
N ARG A 65 12.75 -2.71 -23.90
CA ARG A 65 12.61 -1.45 -24.65
C ARG A 65 13.83 -0.54 -24.52
N ASN A 66 14.95 -1.04 -24.00
CA ASN A 66 16.21 -0.31 -23.84
C ASN A 66 16.14 0.92 -22.90
N PHE A 67 15.22 0.94 -21.94
CA PHE A 67 15.26 1.93 -20.87
C PHE A 67 16.30 1.56 -19.82
N ALA A 68 16.96 2.55 -19.23
CA ALA A 68 17.95 2.37 -18.16
C ALA A 68 17.29 1.97 -16.84
N SER A 69 16.01 2.31 -16.64
CA SER A 69 15.26 1.91 -15.44
C SER A 69 13.76 1.74 -15.69
N SER A 70 13.08 0.99 -14.81
CA SER A 70 11.60 0.91 -14.82
C SER A 70 10.94 2.27 -14.56
N ARG A 71 11.61 3.15 -13.80
CA ARG A 71 11.13 4.50 -13.51
C ARG A 71 11.17 5.38 -14.76
N GLU A 72 12.29 5.37 -15.48
CA GLU A 72 12.42 6.07 -16.76
C GLU A 72 11.37 5.57 -17.77
N ALA A 73 11.18 4.25 -17.87
CA ALA A 73 10.17 3.66 -18.74
C ALA A 73 8.74 4.14 -18.40
N ALA A 74 8.41 4.31 -17.12
CA ALA A 74 7.08 4.77 -16.68
C ALA A 74 6.85 6.27 -16.93
N LEU A 75 7.91 7.09 -16.86
CA LEU A 75 7.83 8.54 -17.07
C LEU A 75 7.92 8.93 -18.56
N PHE A 76 8.40 8.03 -19.42
CA PHE A 76 8.62 8.28 -20.83
C PHE A 76 7.33 8.59 -21.61
N GLU A 77 6.21 7.93 -21.27
CA GLU A 77 4.92 8.13 -21.95
C GLU A 77 4.43 9.58 -21.85
N ASP A 78 4.63 10.20 -20.69
CA ASP A 78 4.27 11.60 -20.43
C ASP A 78 5.41 12.59 -20.72
N ASN A 79 6.53 12.12 -21.29
CA ASN A 79 7.73 12.91 -21.56
C ASN A 79 8.26 13.64 -20.31
N ILE A 80 8.20 12.98 -19.15
CA ILE A 80 8.65 13.54 -17.87
C ILE A 80 10.12 13.18 -17.63
N PRO A 81 11.02 14.16 -17.43
CA PRO A 81 12.41 13.88 -17.06
C PRO A 81 12.49 13.20 -15.68
N VAL A 82 13.40 12.24 -15.54
CA VAL A 82 13.62 11.52 -14.27
C VAL A 82 13.94 12.45 -13.10
N SER A 83 14.62 13.58 -13.37
CA SER A 83 14.96 14.59 -12.37
C SER A 83 13.74 15.24 -11.70
N VAL A 84 12.59 15.30 -12.38
CA VAL A 84 11.35 15.82 -11.78
C VAL A 84 10.91 14.92 -10.62
N TYR A 85 11.09 13.60 -10.76
CA TYR A 85 10.79 12.65 -9.70
C TYR A 85 11.77 12.80 -8.54
N ASP A 86 13.07 12.90 -8.84
CA ASP A 86 14.11 13.06 -7.80
C ASP A 86 13.88 14.36 -6.99
N ASN A 87 13.57 15.47 -7.66
CA ASN A 87 13.28 16.76 -7.02
C ASN A 87 12.03 16.80 -6.12
N VAL A 88 11.10 15.84 -6.26
CA VAL A 88 9.92 15.72 -5.38
C VAL A 88 10.25 14.93 -4.11
N ILE A 89 11.25 14.05 -4.18
CA ILE A 89 11.65 13.19 -3.06
C ILE A 89 12.73 13.85 -2.20
N ASP A 90 13.69 14.52 -2.83
CA ASP A 90 14.80 15.23 -2.17
C ASP A 90 14.33 16.51 -1.45
#